data_AF-A0A7T4U5I5-F1
#
_entry.id   AF-A0A7T4U5I5-F1
#
_cell.length_a   1.000
_cell.length_b   1.000
_cell.length_c   1.000
_cell.angle_alpha   90.00
_cell.angle_beta   90.00
_cell.angle_gamma   90.00
#
_symmetry.space_group_name_H-M   'P 1'
#
loop_
_entity.id
_entity.type
_entity.pdbx_description
1 polymer ?
#
loop_
_entity_poly.entity_id
_entity_poly.type
_entity_poly.pdbx_seq_one_letter_code
_entity_poly.pdbx_strand_id
1 'polypeptide(L)'
;DKRFSGTVKLPRVPRPGMSICVLGDQHDIDRAKHHGVDAMSADDLKKLNKNKKLVKKLARKYDAFVSSDTLIKQIPRLLGPGLSKAGKFPTPISHNEDLN
;
A
#
# COMPACT_ATOMS: atom_id res chain seq x y z
N ASP A 1 -8.10 -14.69 -18.45
CA ASP A 1 -9.17 -14.19 -17.57
C ASP A 1 -9.14 -12.66 -17.59
N LYS A 2 -10.06 -12.02 -18.31
CA LYS A 2 -10.04 -10.56 -18.56
C LYS A 2 -10.68 -9.85 -17.36
N ARG A 3 -9.95 -9.79 -16.24
CA ARG A 3 -10.40 -9.12 -15.02
C ARG A 3 -10.43 -7.62 -15.24
N PHE A 4 -11.62 -7.05 -15.33
CA PHE A 4 -11.80 -5.62 -15.18
C PHE A 4 -11.69 -5.26 -13.70
N SER A 5 -10.54 -4.73 -13.32
CA SER A 5 -10.31 -4.09 -12.03
C SER A 5 -10.44 -2.58 -12.20
N GLY A 6 -11.67 -2.06 -12.04
CA GLY A 6 -11.96 -0.63 -11.99
C GLY A 6 -12.15 -0.16 -10.55
N THR A 7 -11.63 1.02 -10.22
CA THR A 7 -11.85 1.70 -8.94
C THR A 7 -12.98 2.72 -9.09
N VAL A 8 -13.94 2.71 -8.16
CA VAL A 8 -15.04 3.68 -8.14
C VAL A 8 -15.00 4.43 -6.81
N LYS A 9 -14.91 5.76 -6.86
CA LYS A 9 -14.97 6.61 -5.67
C LYS A 9 -16.42 6.63 -5.17
N LEU A 10 -16.62 6.22 -3.92
CA LEU A 10 -17.94 6.23 -3.31
C LEU A 10 -18.25 7.62 -2.71
N PRO A 11 -19.49 8.12 -2.84
CA PRO A 11 -19.89 9.43 -2.32
C PRO A 11 -19.98 9.47 -0.78
N ARG A 12 -20.10 8.32 -0.12
CA ARG A 12 -20.09 8.18 1.33
C ARG A 12 -19.06 7.13 1.73
N VAL A 13 -18.27 7.42 2.76
CA VAL A 13 -17.25 6.50 3.29
C VAL A 13 -17.94 5.23 3.81
N PRO A 14 -17.72 4.05 3.19
CA PRO A 14 -18.43 2.83 3.55
C PRO A 14 -17.87 2.16 4.81
N ARG A 15 -16.61 2.44 5.16
CA ARG A 15 -15.93 1.92 6.36
C ARG A 15 -15.24 3.06 7.11
N PRO A 16 -15.87 3.61 8.16
CA PRO A 16 -15.19 4.55 9.05
C PRO A 16 -14.05 3.83 9.79
N GLY A 17 -12.83 4.39 9.73
CA GLY A 17 -11.64 3.84 10.42
C GLY A 17 -10.81 2.84 9.62
N MET A 18 -10.93 2.83 8.28
CA MET A 18 -10.07 2.01 7.43
C MET A 18 -8.59 2.41 7.59
N SER A 19 -7.75 1.43 7.92
CA SER A 19 -6.33 1.65 8.15
C SER A 19 -5.55 1.46 6.84
N ILE A 20 -4.92 2.54 6.36
CA ILE A 20 -4.18 2.56 5.10
C ILE A 20 -2.70 2.77 5.41
N CYS A 21 -1.83 2.09 4.65
CA CYS A 21 -0.39 2.30 4.71
C CYS A 21 0.16 2.68 3.33
N VAL A 22 0.92 3.78 3.26
CA VAL A 22 1.54 4.30 2.04
C VAL A 22 2.97 3.78 1.94
N LEU A 23 3.31 3.22 0.78
CA LEU A 23 4.60 2.66 0.44
C LEU A 23 5.22 3.57 -0.62
N GLY A 24 6.23 4.35 -0.26
CA GLY A 24 6.64 5.45 -1.13
C GLY A 24 8.04 5.95 -0.86
N ASP A 25 8.46 6.87 -1.73
CA ASP A 25 9.66 7.65 -1.54
C ASP A 25 9.41 8.73 -0.48
N GLN A 26 10.46 9.48 -0.10
CA GLN A 26 10.38 10.50 0.94
C GLN A 26 9.25 11.52 0.71
N HIS A 27 9.03 11.89 -0.55
CA HIS A 27 7.95 12.79 -0.96
C HIS A 27 6.55 12.26 -0.60
N ASP A 28 6.27 10.99 -0.87
CA ASP A 28 4.97 10.39 -0.59
C ASP A 28 4.78 10.11 0.91
N ILE A 29 5.88 9.83 1.62
CA ILE A 29 5.89 9.70 3.08
C ILE A 29 5.49 11.03 3.73
N ASP A 30 6.04 12.15 3.28
CA ASP A 30 5.76 13.46 3.85
C ASP A 30 4.31 13.89 3.56
N ARG A 31 3.80 13.56 2.37
CA ARG A 31 2.38 13.73 2.04
C ARG A 31 1.46 12.87 2.92
N ALA A 32 1.79 11.58 3.08
CA ALA A 32 1.01 10.67 3.92
C ALA A 32 0.98 11.12 5.39
N LYS A 33 2.11 11.60 5.93
CA LYS A 33 2.19 12.18 7.27
C LYS A 33 1.32 13.42 7.42
N HIS A 34 1.27 14.28 6.40
CA HIS A 34 0.40 15.45 6.41
C HIS A 34 -1.09 15.07 6.52
N HIS A 35 -1.48 13.96 5.90
CA HIS A 35 -2.83 13.39 5.99
C HIS A 35 -3.05 12.47 7.21
N GLY A 36 -2.03 12.27 8.06
CA GLY A 36 -2.11 11.39 9.23
C GLY A 36 -2.18 9.89 8.90
N VAL A 37 -1.70 9.48 7.72
CA VAL A 37 -1.66 8.09 7.26
C VAL A 37 -0.28 7.48 7.53
N ASP A 38 -0.25 6.23 7.98
CA ASP A 38 1.00 5.49 8.21
C ASP A 38 1.76 5.33 6.88
N ALA A 39 3.08 5.55 6.88
CA ALA A 39 3.91 5.41 5.69
C ALA A 39 5.18 4.58 5.97
N MET A 40 5.64 3.85 4.96
CA MET A 40 6.86 3.04 4.99
C MET A 40 7.74 3.34 3.79
N SER A 41 9.05 3.39 4.04
CA SER A 41 10.07 3.61 3.02
C SER A 41 10.46 2.33 2.29
N ALA A 42 11.05 2.49 1.11
CA ALA A 42 11.63 1.38 0.34
C ALA A 42 12.68 0.58 1.13
N ASP A 43 13.45 1.24 2.01
CA ASP A 43 14.48 0.58 2.81
C ASP A 43 13.91 -0.24 3.96
N ASP A 44 12.79 0.19 4.55
CA ASP A 44 12.06 -0.61 5.53
C ASP A 44 11.42 -1.84 4.90
N LEU A 45 10.95 -1.71 3.65
CA LEU A 45 10.44 -2.83 2.85
C LEU A 45 11.53 -3.86 2.55
N LYS A 46 12.77 -3.42 2.29
CA LYS A 46 13.92 -4.33 2.12
C LYS A 46 14.25 -5.08 3.40
N LYS A 47 14.16 -4.44 4.57
CA LYS A 47 14.38 -5.11 5.88
C LYS A 47 13.29 -6.15 6.19
N LEU A 48 12.08 -5.92 5.70
CA LEU A 48 10.95 -6.85 5.81
C LEU A 48 11.04 -8.05 4.84
N ASN A 49 11.96 -8.00 3.86
CA ASN A 49 12.20 -9.09 2.93
C ASN A 49 12.65 -10.35 3.69
N LYS A 50 12.15 -11.51 3.25
CA LYS A 50 12.38 -12.86 3.83
C LYS A 50 11.63 -13.21 5.11
N ASN A 51 11.02 -12.25 5.83
CA ASN A 51 10.27 -12.55 7.06
C ASN A 51 8.75 -12.65 6.85
N LYS A 52 8.28 -13.83 6.42
CA LYS A 52 6.84 -14.13 6.19
C LYS A 52 5.93 -13.82 7.39
N LYS A 53 6.43 -13.96 8.63
CA LYS A 53 5.67 -13.68 9.86
C LYS A 53 5.36 -12.19 10.01
N LEU A 54 6.34 -11.32 9.75
CA LEU A 54 6.18 -9.86 9.85
C LEU A 54 5.28 -9.33 8.73
N VAL A 55 5.46 -9.82 7.51
CA VAL A 55 4.57 -9.47 6.37
C VAL A 55 3.12 -9.87 6.67
N LYS A 56 2.89 -11.05 7.26
CA LYS A 56 1.54 -11.49 7.66
C LYS A 56 0.95 -10.63 8.81
N LYS A 57 1.79 -10.15 9.74
CA LYS A 57 1.36 -9.22 10.81
C LYS A 57 0.97 -7.86 10.24
N LEU A 58 1.76 -7.36 9.29
CA LEU A 58 1.56 -6.08 8.61
C LEU A 58 0.28 -6.11 7.76
N ALA A 59 0.07 -7.19 6.99
CA ALA A 59 -1.17 -7.42 6.23
C ALA A 59 -2.42 -7.59 7.11
N ARG A 60 -2.28 -7.92 8.40
CA ARG A 60 -3.39 -7.96 9.36
C ARG A 60 -3.65 -6.60 10.01
N LYS A 61 -2.60 -5.77 10.17
CA LYS A 61 -2.69 -4.44 10.79
C LYS A 61 -3.41 -3.44 9.88
N TYR A 62 -3.11 -3.47 8.57
CA TYR A 62 -3.66 -2.52 7.60
C TYR A 62 -4.68 -3.18 6.69
N ASP A 63 -5.74 -2.45 6.34
CA ASP A 63 -6.78 -2.88 5.43
C ASP A 63 -6.36 -2.76 3.98
N ALA A 64 -5.68 -1.67 3.62
CA ALA A 64 -5.17 -1.43 2.27
C ALA A 64 -3.75 -0.86 2.29
N PHE A 65 -3.06 -1.07 1.16
CA PHE A 65 -1.76 -0.50 0.88
C PHE A 65 -1.84 0.35 -0.37
N VAL A 66 -1.14 1.47 -0.36
CA VAL A 66 -0.98 2.35 -1.53
C VAL A 66 0.51 2.41 -1.82
N SER A 67 0.91 2.37 -3.09
CA SER A 67 2.31 2.41 -3.48
C SER A 67 2.54 3.43 -4.57
N SER A 68 3.68 4.12 -4.55
CA SER A 68 4.14 4.85 -5.74
C SER A 68 4.38 3.89 -6.92
N ASP A 69 4.18 4.40 -8.14
CA ASP A 69 4.39 3.66 -9.39
C ASP A 69 5.82 3.12 -9.55
N THR A 70 6.79 3.78 -8.92
CA THR A 70 8.20 3.36 -8.91
C THR A 70 8.40 2.06 -8.14
N LEU A 71 7.67 1.88 -7.03
CA LEU A 71 7.83 0.76 -6.11
C LEU A 71 6.91 -0.43 -6.42
N ILE A 72 5.79 -0.21 -7.11
CA ILE A 72 4.81 -1.28 -7.39
C ILE A 72 5.40 -2.46 -8.16
N LYS A 73 6.37 -2.21 -9.04
CA LYS A 73 7.08 -3.26 -9.80
C LYS A 73 8.04 -4.07 -8.93
N GLN A 74 8.56 -3.46 -7.85
CA GLN A 74 9.52 -4.10 -6.94
C GLN A 74 8.83 -4.85 -5.79
N ILE A 75 7.62 -4.45 -5.42
CA ILE A 75 6.84 -5.03 -4.32
C ILE A 75 6.69 -6.55 -4.40
N PRO A 76 6.32 -7.17 -5.54
CA PRO A 76 6.22 -8.63 -5.62
C PRO A 76 7.54 -9.36 -5.30
N ARG A 77 8.67 -8.76 -5.67
CA ARG A 77 10.01 -9.32 -5.40
C ARG A 77 10.47 -9.08 -3.96
N LEU A 78 10.13 -7.93 -3.38
CA LEU A 78 10.55 -7.54 -2.03
C LEU A 78 9.71 -8.17 -0.92
N LEU A 79 8.38 -8.18 -1.09
CA LEU A 79 7.43 -8.65 -0.07
C LEU A 79 6.94 -10.09 -0.35
N GLY A 80 7.28 -10.63 -1.52
CA GLY A 80 6.87 -11.96 -1.96
C GLY A 80 5.34 -12.06 -2.14
N PRO A 81 4.80 -13.28 -2.32
CA PRO A 81 3.37 -13.49 -2.54
C PRO A 81 2.52 -13.23 -1.27
N GLY A 82 3.10 -12.80 -0.15
CA GLY A 82 2.40 -12.66 1.13
C GLY A 82 1.25 -11.65 1.10
N LEU A 83 1.47 -10.50 0.45
CA LEU A 83 0.44 -9.46 0.30
C LEU A 83 -0.58 -9.81 -0.79
N SER A 84 -0.13 -10.36 -1.92
CA SER A 84 -1.02 -10.80 -2.99
C SER A 84 -1.97 -11.92 -2.54
N LYS A 85 -1.48 -12.89 -1.75
CA LYS A 85 -2.31 -13.96 -1.18
C LYS A 85 -3.29 -13.46 -0.12
N ALA A 86 -2.97 -12.35 0.54
CA ALA A 86 -3.88 -11.68 1.48
C ALA A 86 -4.95 -10.83 0.77
N GLY A 87 -4.91 -10.70 -0.56
CA GLY A 87 -5.83 -9.86 -1.32
C GLY A 87 -5.57 -8.36 -1.14
N LYS A 88 -4.44 -7.98 -0.55
CA LYS A 88 -4.08 -6.60 -0.19
C LYS A 88 -2.88 -6.15 -1.01
N PHE A 89 -2.96 -6.33 -2.33
CA PHE A 89 -1.91 -5.84 -3.21
C PHE A 89 -1.97 -4.31 -3.25
N PRO A 90 -0.82 -3.61 -3.17
CA PRO A 90 -0.84 -2.15 -3.14
C PRO A 90 -1.44 -1.56 -4.41
N THR A 91 -2.31 -0.58 -4.25
CA THR A 91 -2.84 0.21 -5.36
C THR A 91 -1.78 1.25 -5.76
N PRO A 92 -1.44 1.37 -7.06
CA PRO A 92 -0.53 2.41 -7.51
C PRO A 92 -1.16 3.78 -7.27
N ILE A 93 -0.38 4.73 -6.79
CA ILE A 93 -0.72 6.15 -6.78
C ILE A 93 0.29 6.88 -7.66
N SER A 94 -0.23 7.71 -8.57
CA SER A 94 0.61 8.65 -9.30
C SER A 94 0.89 9.86 -8.40
N HIS A 95 2.08 10.46 -8.49
CA HIS A 95 2.40 11.67 -7.74
C HIS A 95 1.45 12.84 -8.05
N ASN A 96 0.68 12.74 -9.13
CA ASN A 96 -0.27 13.73 -9.61
C ASN A 96 -1.71 13.52 -9.09
N GLU A 97 -2.00 12.43 -8.37
CA GLU A 97 -3.34 12.16 -7.84
C GLU A 97 -3.46 12.64 -6.39
N ASP A 98 -4.55 13.34 -6.07
CA ASP A 98 -4.86 13.77 -4.71
C ASP A 98 -5.25 12.59 -3.81
N LEU A 99 -4.64 12.52 -2.61
CA LEU A 99 -4.94 11.57 -1.53
C LEU A 99 -6.29 11.91 -0.83
N ASN A 100 -7.30 12.31 -1.61
CA ASN A 100 -8.63 12.79 -1.19
C ASN A 100 -9.77 11.81 -1.51
#